data_AF-A0A519MHY3-F1
#
_entry.id   AF-A0A519MHY3-F1
#
_cell.length_a   1.000
_cell.length_b   1.000
_cell.length_c   1.000
_cell.angle_alpha   90.00
_cell.angle_beta   90.00
_cell.angle_gamma   90.00
#
_symmetry.space_group_name_H-M   'P 1'
#
loop_
_entity.id
_entity.type
_entity.pdbx_description
1 polymer ?
#
loop_
_entity_poly.entity_id
_entity_poly.type
_entity_poly.pdbx_seq_one_letter_code
_entity_poly.pdbx_strand_id
1 'polypeptide(L)'
;MTTLPTRDSTNGATARPHPGRSAFAGCRLGAALAVVLVLGGCATRIDRDPDNGLPTLQVQNRLLLTPANGGQAIGGSDLRAGDIILSATHGISSLGIRMATLSPVSHAALYLGDDQVIEAVGSGIRIRSTADFIADEATIVAFRHPGMTDAHADALRSFAQAQDGKKYNTAGIVLQAPFTLQRAYCELPLVPGVVRDACLRGMAAIQLGAARNDRFFCSQLVLEAYRAARLPLTDASALMVSPADLLHMREGDVPSVQIKQALQYVGHLKGGERDTDVAAAGQPAP
;
A
#
# COMPACT_ATOMS: atom_id res chain seq x y z
N MET A 1 71.46 46.18 -19.76
CA MET A 1 72.11 46.95 -18.69
C MET A 1 71.04 47.76 -17.97
N THR A 2 71.14 47.90 -16.63
CA THR A 2 70.69 49.04 -15.77
C THR A 2 69.47 49.91 -16.20
N THR A 3 68.46 50.23 -15.38
CA THR A 3 68.36 50.34 -13.89
C THR A 3 66.90 50.22 -13.38
N LEU A 4 66.73 49.81 -12.11
CA LEU A 4 65.63 50.22 -11.19
C LEU A 4 66.21 51.26 -10.18
N PRO A 5 65.47 51.82 -9.19
CA PRO A 5 64.03 51.73 -8.84
C PRO A 5 63.31 53.11 -9.09
N THR A 6 62.34 53.72 -8.37
CA THR A 6 61.70 53.61 -7.03
C THR A 6 60.27 54.22 -6.99
N ARG A 7 59.46 53.80 -5.98
CA ARG A 7 58.49 54.60 -5.16
C ARG A 7 57.24 55.28 -5.81
N ASP A 8 56.10 55.45 -5.12
CA ASP A 8 55.61 54.94 -3.81
C ASP A 8 54.05 54.94 -3.76
N SER A 9 53.47 54.60 -2.60
CA SER A 9 52.13 54.99 -2.09
C SER A 9 50.95 53.99 -2.16
N THR A 10 50.74 53.29 -1.03
CA THR A 10 49.46 53.01 -0.32
C THR A 10 48.17 52.79 -1.15
N ASN A 11 47.45 51.68 -0.99
CA ASN A 11 46.72 51.33 0.24
C ASN A 11 46.29 49.85 0.30
N GLY A 12 45.96 49.36 1.50
CA GLY A 12 45.61 47.94 1.73
C GLY A 12 44.12 47.68 1.98
N ALA A 13 43.65 46.49 1.56
CA ALA A 13 42.37 45.92 1.96
C ALA A 13 42.44 44.38 1.96
N THR A 14 42.84 43.78 3.08
CA THR A 14 42.86 42.31 3.25
C THR A 14 41.45 41.78 3.49
N ALA A 15 40.80 41.28 2.43
CA ALA A 15 39.48 40.69 2.50
C ALA A 15 39.47 39.42 3.36
N ARG A 16 38.91 39.52 4.58
CA ARG A 16 38.60 38.35 5.42
C ARG A 16 37.35 37.65 4.86
N PRO A 17 37.34 36.31 4.70
CA PRO A 17 36.12 35.59 4.38
C PRO A 17 35.16 35.63 5.59
N HIS A 18 33.94 36.14 5.40
CA HIS A 18 32.89 36.08 6.42
C HIS A 18 32.32 34.65 6.53
N PRO A 19 32.37 33.99 7.69
CA PRO A 19 31.64 32.75 7.91
C PRO A 19 30.15 33.02 8.19
N GLY A 20 29.29 32.05 7.84
CA GLY A 20 27.94 31.95 8.40
C GLY A 20 26.78 32.56 7.60
N ARG A 21 26.40 31.93 6.46
CA ARG A 21 25.05 32.13 5.89
C ARG A 21 24.40 30.92 5.19
N SER A 22 24.92 29.70 5.39
CA SER A 22 24.40 28.47 4.76
C SER A 22 23.49 27.63 5.67
N ALA A 23 23.81 27.49 6.96
CA ALA A 23 23.20 26.51 7.87
C ALA A 23 21.66 26.59 8.03
N PHE A 24 21.06 27.77 7.87
CA PHE A 24 19.61 27.96 8.07
C PHE A 24 18.73 27.52 6.88
N ALA A 25 19.31 27.31 5.68
CA ALA A 25 18.54 26.87 4.52
C ALA A 25 18.11 25.40 4.64
N GLY A 26 19.06 24.50 4.94
CA GLY A 26 18.79 23.07 5.10
C GLY A 26 17.83 22.76 6.25
N CYS A 27 17.93 23.50 7.36
CA CYS A 27 17.06 23.30 8.52
C CYS A 27 15.57 23.58 8.20
N ARG A 28 15.26 24.59 7.39
CA ARG A 28 13.89 24.87 6.96
C ARG A 28 13.35 23.81 5.99
N LEU A 29 14.18 23.29 5.10
CA LEU A 29 13.79 22.23 4.17
C LEU A 29 13.54 20.90 4.89
N GLY A 30 14.38 20.55 5.87
CA GLY A 30 14.19 19.37 6.73
C GLY A 30 12.93 19.48 7.60
N ALA A 31 12.66 20.66 8.17
CA ALA A 31 11.43 20.89 8.93
C ALA A 31 10.16 20.76 8.06
N ALA A 32 10.18 21.28 6.82
CA ALA A 32 9.07 21.12 5.88
C ALA A 32 8.84 19.64 5.51
N LEU A 33 9.91 18.90 5.23
CA LEU A 33 9.83 17.47 4.91
C LEU A 33 9.29 16.64 6.09
N ALA A 34 9.72 16.96 7.33
CA ALA A 34 9.21 16.34 8.54
C ALA A 34 7.72 16.64 8.76
N VAL A 35 7.26 17.87 8.49
CA VAL A 35 5.84 18.24 8.57
C VAL A 35 5.00 17.47 7.54
N VAL A 36 5.49 17.28 6.31
CA VAL A 36 4.80 16.45 5.30
C VAL A 36 4.71 14.98 5.73
N LEU A 37 5.78 14.42 6.30
CA LEU A 37 5.78 13.05 6.84
C LEU A 37 4.82 12.88 8.04
N VAL A 38 4.72 13.88 8.91
CA VAL A 38 3.80 13.87 10.07
C VAL A 38 2.34 14.01 9.62
N LEU A 39 2.03 14.92 8.69
CA LEU A 39 0.66 15.14 8.20
C LEU A 39 0.13 13.98 7.35
N GLY A 40 1.01 13.14 6.77
CA GLY A 40 0.60 11.95 6.04
C GLY A 40 0.14 10.79 6.93
N GLY A 41 0.57 10.72 8.20
CA GLY A 41 0.27 9.58 9.08
C GLY A 41 0.73 8.24 8.49
N CYS A 42 1.93 8.21 7.90
CA CYS A 42 2.48 7.02 7.25
C CYS A 42 3.09 6.06 8.27
N ALA A 43 2.66 4.80 8.25
CA ALA A 43 3.21 3.78 9.14
C ALA A 43 4.72 3.60 8.88
N THR A 44 5.52 3.65 9.96
CA THR A 44 6.96 3.41 9.90
C THR A 44 7.35 2.09 10.57
N ARG A 45 8.49 1.54 10.16
CA ARG A 45 9.19 0.41 10.80
C ARG A 45 10.68 0.75 10.88
N ILE A 46 11.29 0.44 12.02
CA ILE A 46 12.75 0.34 12.11
C ILE A 46 13.09 -1.13 11.84
N ASP A 47 13.87 -1.37 10.80
CA ASP A 47 14.39 -2.67 10.41
C ASP A 47 15.93 -2.66 10.54
N ARG A 48 16.60 -3.75 10.15
CA ARG A 48 18.06 -3.74 9.94
C ARG A 48 18.40 -3.88 8.47
N ASP A 49 19.38 -3.09 8.05
CA ASP A 49 20.06 -3.26 6.77
C ASP A 49 20.65 -4.67 6.66
N PRO A 50 20.40 -5.44 5.58
CA PRO A 50 20.90 -6.80 5.43
C PRO A 50 22.41 -6.86 5.13
N ASP A 51 22.99 -5.81 4.55
CA ASP A 51 24.39 -5.77 4.11
C ASP A 51 25.32 -5.22 5.19
N ASN A 52 24.84 -4.27 6.02
CA ASN A 52 25.66 -3.62 7.06
C ASN A 52 25.07 -3.67 8.48
N GLY A 53 23.86 -4.19 8.68
CA GLY A 53 23.26 -4.41 10.00
C GLY A 53 22.79 -3.16 10.75
N LEU A 54 22.94 -1.96 10.18
CA LEU A 54 22.51 -0.71 10.80
C LEU A 54 20.98 -0.58 10.84
N PRO A 55 20.41 0.16 11.82
CA PRO A 55 18.97 0.39 11.89
C PRO A 55 18.50 1.29 10.74
N THR A 56 17.63 0.77 9.87
CA THR A 56 17.04 1.50 8.74
C THR A 56 15.60 1.89 9.05
N LEU A 57 15.21 3.13 8.74
CA LEU A 57 13.83 3.59 8.88
C LEU A 57 13.09 3.38 7.56
N GLN A 58 12.26 2.34 7.51
CA GLN A 58 11.33 2.08 6.41
C GLN A 58 10.03 2.89 6.64
N VAL A 59 9.47 3.41 5.55
CA VAL A 59 8.23 4.20 5.53
C VAL A 59 7.26 3.57 4.55
N GLN A 60 6.00 3.42 4.95
CA GLN A 60 4.93 2.82 4.15
C GLN A 60 4.77 3.49 2.76
N ASN A 61 4.89 2.69 1.70
CA ASN A 61 4.85 3.16 0.33
C ASN A 61 3.42 3.18 -0.24
N ARG A 62 2.73 4.30 -0.03
CA ARG A 62 1.34 4.54 -0.46
C ARG A 62 1.15 4.87 -1.94
N LEU A 63 2.21 5.23 -2.68
CA LEU A 63 2.08 5.77 -4.03
C LEU A 63 2.38 4.75 -5.14
N LEU A 64 3.10 3.67 -4.85
CA LEU A 64 3.45 2.64 -5.85
C LEU A 64 2.62 1.38 -5.67
N LEU A 65 1.79 1.08 -6.69
CA LEU A 65 1.16 -0.23 -6.89
C LEU A 65 2.18 -1.32 -7.23
N THR A 66 3.26 -0.93 -7.91
CA THR A 66 4.39 -1.79 -8.27
C THR A 66 5.40 -1.91 -7.13
N PRO A 67 6.22 -2.97 -7.08
CA PRO A 67 7.49 -2.94 -6.38
C PRO A 67 8.47 -2.00 -7.13
N ALA A 68 9.57 -1.62 -6.49
CA ALA A 68 10.56 -0.71 -7.06
C ALA A 68 11.32 -1.27 -8.30
N ASN A 69 11.02 -2.50 -8.72
CA ASN A 69 11.62 -3.20 -9.86
C ASN A 69 10.89 -2.97 -11.21
N GLY A 70 9.82 -2.16 -11.24
CA GLY A 70 9.17 -1.69 -12.48
C GLY A 70 7.79 -2.27 -12.76
N GLY A 71 7.43 -3.42 -12.18
CA GLY A 71 6.13 -4.08 -12.37
C GLY A 71 6.06 -4.97 -13.61
N GLN A 72 5.42 -6.13 -13.45
CA GLN A 72 5.26 -7.15 -14.49
C GLN A 72 3.80 -7.19 -14.96
N ALA A 73 3.56 -7.18 -16.27
CA ALA A 73 2.24 -7.49 -16.83
C ALA A 73 2.00 -9.00 -16.84
N ILE A 74 0.77 -9.43 -16.53
CA ILE A 74 0.36 -10.85 -16.46
C ILE A 74 -1.02 -11.07 -17.09
N GLY A 75 -1.29 -12.29 -17.54
CA GLY A 75 -2.61 -12.74 -17.97
C GLY A 75 -3.34 -13.52 -16.87
N GLY A 76 -4.62 -13.86 -17.12
CA GLY A 76 -5.39 -14.72 -16.21
C GLY A 76 -4.78 -16.12 -16.01
N SER A 77 -3.96 -16.58 -16.96
CA SER A 77 -3.20 -17.84 -16.90
C SER A 77 -2.05 -17.85 -15.87
N ASP A 78 -1.57 -16.69 -15.44
CA ASP A 78 -0.49 -16.58 -14.44
C ASP A 78 -1.03 -16.62 -13.00
N LEU A 79 -2.35 -16.46 -12.85
CA LEU A 79 -3.07 -16.51 -11.59
C LEU A 79 -3.22 -17.93 -11.07
N ARG A 80 -3.21 -18.07 -9.74
CA ARG A 80 -3.38 -19.34 -9.03
C ARG A 80 -4.43 -19.18 -7.95
N ALA A 81 -5.20 -20.24 -7.70
CA ALA A 81 -6.25 -20.23 -6.69
C ALA A 81 -5.72 -19.72 -5.33
N GLY A 82 -6.37 -18.70 -4.79
CA GLY A 82 -5.95 -17.98 -3.60
C GLY A 82 -5.23 -16.64 -3.84
N ASP A 83 -4.90 -16.28 -5.08
CA ASP A 83 -4.33 -14.95 -5.37
C ASP A 83 -5.30 -13.82 -4.98
N ILE A 84 -4.76 -12.87 -4.23
CA ILE A 84 -5.46 -11.67 -3.75
C ILE A 84 -5.36 -10.63 -4.87
N ILE A 85 -6.51 -10.28 -5.44
CA ILE A 85 -6.61 -9.25 -6.46
C ILE A 85 -6.99 -7.94 -5.77
N LEU A 86 -6.16 -6.91 -5.91
CA LEU A 86 -6.47 -5.55 -5.45
C LEU A 86 -6.64 -4.64 -6.67
N SER A 87 -7.64 -3.76 -6.61
CA SER A 87 -8.05 -2.99 -7.80
C SER A 87 -8.68 -1.63 -7.48
N ALA A 88 -8.91 -0.86 -8.54
CA ALA A 88 -9.48 0.48 -8.50
C ALA A 88 -10.61 0.62 -9.53
N THR A 89 -11.87 0.51 -9.09
CA THR A 89 -13.05 0.60 -9.95
C THR A 89 -13.21 2.01 -10.55
N HIS A 90 -13.82 2.12 -11.73
CA HIS A 90 -14.14 3.41 -12.35
C HIS A 90 -15.26 4.22 -11.62
N GLY A 91 -15.83 3.71 -10.51
CA GLY A 91 -16.96 4.32 -9.81
C GLY A 91 -16.63 5.48 -8.87
N ILE A 92 -17.60 6.38 -8.65
CA ILE A 92 -17.50 7.52 -7.72
C ILE A 92 -17.22 7.06 -6.28
N SER A 93 -17.77 5.91 -5.87
CA SER A 93 -17.47 5.26 -4.59
C SER A 93 -15.99 4.85 -4.45
N SER A 94 -15.37 4.35 -5.53
CA SER A 94 -13.94 4.06 -5.54
C SER A 94 -13.11 5.33 -5.38
N LEU A 95 -13.43 6.41 -6.11
CA LEU A 95 -12.75 7.70 -5.97
C LEU A 95 -12.80 8.22 -4.53
N GLY A 96 -13.97 8.17 -3.89
CA GLY A 96 -14.13 8.55 -2.48
C GLY A 96 -13.31 7.68 -1.53
N ILE A 97 -13.27 6.36 -1.74
CA ILE A 97 -12.45 5.43 -0.94
C ILE A 97 -10.96 5.73 -1.13
N ARG A 98 -10.46 5.86 -2.37
CA ARG A 98 -9.04 6.15 -2.67
C ARG A 98 -8.58 7.47 -2.03
N MET A 99 -9.44 8.49 -2.03
CA MET A 99 -9.16 9.77 -1.36
C MET A 99 -9.15 9.64 0.17
N ALA A 100 -10.07 8.85 0.75
CA ALA A 100 -10.15 8.64 2.20
C ALA A 100 -9.04 7.74 2.76
N THR A 101 -8.54 6.78 1.97
CA THR A 101 -7.42 5.88 2.35
C THR A 101 -6.05 6.38 1.90
N LEU A 102 -5.99 7.44 1.09
CA LEU A 102 -4.79 7.92 0.39
C LEU A 102 -4.07 6.80 -0.37
N SER A 103 -4.84 5.90 -1.01
CA SER A 103 -4.35 4.66 -1.62
C SER A 103 -4.77 4.54 -3.09
N PRO A 104 -3.92 3.95 -3.95
CA PRO A 104 -4.28 3.67 -5.34
C PRO A 104 -5.32 2.54 -5.48
N VAL A 105 -5.54 1.70 -4.45
CA VAL A 105 -6.56 0.63 -4.47
C VAL A 105 -7.79 1.00 -3.64
N SER A 106 -8.96 0.60 -4.13
CA SER A 106 -10.26 0.78 -3.44
C SER A 106 -11.00 -0.52 -3.18
N HIS A 107 -10.62 -1.59 -3.85
CA HIS A 107 -11.35 -2.85 -3.91
C HIS A 107 -10.39 -4.03 -3.73
N ALA A 108 -10.95 -5.15 -3.28
CA ALA A 108 -10.24 -6.39 -2.99
C ALA A 108 -11.12 -7.59 -3.30
N ALA A 109 -10.58 -8.52 -4.06
CA ALA A 109 -11.22 -9.74 -4.52
C ALA A 109 -10.25 -10.92 -4.39
N LEU A 110 -10.74 -12.14 -4.59
CA LEU A 110 -9.97 -13.37 -4.49
C LEU A 110 -10.16 -14.21 -5.74
N TYR A 111 -9.07 -14.58 -6.41
CA TYR A 111 -9.10 -15.56 -7.48
C TYR A 111 -9.26 -16.97 -6.90
N LEU A 112 -10.20 -17.73 -7.44
CA LEU A 112 -10.55 -19.07 -6.96
C LEU A 112 -9.88 -20.19 -7.76
N GLY A 113 -9.18 -19.86 -8.86
CA GLY A 113 -8.87 -20.82 -9.92
C GLY A 113 -9.98 -20.86 -10.97
N ASP A 114 -9.81 -21.68 -12.01
CA ASP A 114 -10.85 -22.03 -12.98
C ASP A 114 -11.58 -20.81 -13.64
N ASP A 115 -10.84 -19.73 -13.88
CA ASP A 115 -11.34 -18.42 -14.36
C ASP A 115 -12.35 -17.71 -13.43
N GLN A 116 -12.44 -18.09 -12.16
CA GLN A 116 -13.40 -17.52 -11.20
C GLN A 116 -12.77 -16.53 -10.23
N VAL A 117 -13.43 -15.38 -10.05
CA VAL A 117 -13.12 -14.37 -9.03
C VAL A 117 -14.33 -14.20 -8.11
N ILE A 118 -14.13 -14.24 -6.79
CA ILE A 118 -15.15 -13.81 -5.82
C ILE A 118 -14.85 -12.39 -5.30
N GLU A 119 -15.88 -11.56 -5.28
CA GLU A 119 -15.84 -10.20 -4.75
C GLU A 119 -17.04 -9.90 -3.84
N ALA A 120 -16.86 -8.95 -2.92
CA ALA A 120 -17.95 -8.32 -2.19
C ALA A 120 -18.07 -6.87 -2.66
N VAL A 121 -19.22 -6.52 -3.26
CA VAL A 121 -19.52 -5.20 -3.84
C VAL A 121 -20.91 -4.72 -3.41
N GLY A 122 -21.27 -3.47 -3.69
CA GLY A 122 -22.51 -2.85 -3.20
C GLY A 122 -23.82 -3.61 -3.48
N SER A 123 -23.87 -4.43 -4.53
CA SER A 123 -25.01 -5.30 -4.88
C SER A 123 -25.05 -6.62 -4.11
N GLY A 124 -23.93 -7.10 -3.58
CA GLY A 124 -23.80 -8.39 -2.90
C GLY A 124 -22.39 -8.98 -2.95
N ILE A 125 -22.25 -10.16 -2.37
CA ILE A 125 -21.12 -11.06 -2.59
C ILE A 125 -21.44 -11.89 -3.84
N ARG A 126 -20.52 -11.96 -4.81
CA ARG A 126 -20.72 -12.67 -6.08
C ARG A 126 -19.44 -13.34 -6.59
N ILE A 127 -19.58 -14.52 -7.18
CA ILE A 127 -18.59 -15.13 -8.07
C ILE A 127 -18.86 -14.69 -9.53
N ARG A 128 -17.81 -14.36 -10.29
CA ARG A 128 -17.87 -13.98 -11.72
C ARG A 128 -16.61 -14.44 -12.47
N SER A 129 -16.59 -14.33 -13.80
CA SER A 129 -15.38 -14.64 -14.58
C SER A 129 -14.26 -13.62 -14.37
N THR A 130 -13.00 -14.01 -14.55
CA THR A 130 -11.88 -13.04 -14.50
C THR A 130 -11.99 -12.02 -15.63
N ALA A 131 -12.50 -12.41 -16.80
CA ALA A 131 -12.75 -11.49 -17.91
C ALA A 131 -13.76 -10.39 -17.54
N ASP A 132 -14.88 -10.76 -16.93
CA ASP A 132 -15.89 -9.80 -16.45
C ASP A 132 -15.31 -8.87 -15.37
N PHE A 133 -14.48 -9.41 -14.46
CA PHE A 133 -13.82 -8.61 -13.43
C PHE A 133 -12.80 -7.62 -14.03
N ILE A 134 -12.03 -8.04 -15.04
CA ILE A 134 -11.04 -7.20 -15.72
C ILE A 134 -11.69 -6.07 -16.53
N ALA A 135 -12.94 -6.24 -16.98
CA ALA A 135 -13.68 -5.20 -17.70
C ALA A 135 -14.00 -3.98 -16.81
N ASP A 136 -14.54 -4.19 -15.60
CA ASP A 136 -15.10 -3.14 -14.73
C ASP A 136 -14.05 -2.24 -14.02
N GLU A 137 -12.81 -2.71 -13.91
CA GLU A 137 -11.78 -2.11 -13.05
C GLU A 137 -10.76 -1.27 -13.84
N ALA A 138 -10.29 -0.14 -13.31
CA ALA A 138 -9.35 0.76 -14.01
C ALA A 138 -7.88 0.32 -13.89
N THR A 139 -7.55 -0.40 -12.83
CA THR A 139 -6.19 -0.91 -12.57
C THR A 139 -6.31 -2.11 -11.65
N ILE A 140 -5.51 -3.15 -11.91
CA ILE A 140 -5.60 -4.44 -11.21
C ILE A 140 -4.18 -4.96 -10.93
N VAL A 141 -3.95 -5.40 -9.70
CA VAL A 141 -2.69 -6.03 -9.26
C VAL A 141 -3.00 -7.32 -8.49
N ALA A 142 -2.22 -8.37 -8.73
CA ALA A 142 -2.33 -9.66 -8.04
C ALA A 142 -1.17 -9.88 -7.08
N PHE A 143 -1.51 -10.39 -5.89
CA PHE A 143 -0.57 -10.74 -4.81
C PHE A 143 -0.83 -12.18 -4.34
N ARG A 144 0.25 -12.92 -4.05
CA ARG A 144 0.20 -14.35 -3.68
C ARG A 144 0.73 -14.57 -2.28
N HIS A 145 0.03 -15.39 -1.49
CA HIS A 145 0.57 -15.85 -0.21
C HIS A 145 1.52 -17.05 -0.46
N PRO A 146 2.81 -17.00 -0.08
CA PRO A 146 3.79 -18.04 -0.44
C PRO A 146 3.48 -19.41 0.17
N GLY A 147 2.75 -19.47 1.29
CA GLY A 147 2.26 -20.72 1.89
C GLY A 147 0.93 -21.23 1.33
N MET A 148 0.51 -20.79 0.14
CA MET A 148 -0.69 -21.33 -0.52
C MET A 148 -0.47 -22.79 -0.93
N THR A 149 -1.49 -23.63 -0.74
CA THR A 149 -1.49 -25.05 -1.14
C THR A 149 -2.85 -25.40 -1.72
N ASP A 150 -2.96 -26.50 -2.46
CA ASP A 150 -4.23 -26.93 -3.06
C ASP A 150 -5.32 -27.14 -2.00
N ALA A 151 -4.97 -27.69 -0.83
CA ALA A 151 -5.89 -27.84 0.29
C ALA A 151 -6.34 -26.49 0.91
N HIS A 152 -5.48 -25.46 0.87
CA HIS A 152 -5.88 -24.09 1.23
C HIS A 152 -6.81 -23.50 0.16
N ALA A 153 -6.51 -23.70 -1.14
CA ALA A 153 -7.35 -23.26 -2.25
C ALA A 153 -8.74 -23.92 -2.25
N ASP A 154 -8.84 -25.22 -1.94
CA ASP A 154 -10.12 -25.94 -1.81
C ASP A 154 -10.97 -25.40 -0.66
N ALA A 155 -10.34 -25.07 0.47
CA ALA A 155 -11.03 -24.42 1.58
C ALA A 155 -11.46 -22.98 1.25
N LEU A 156 -10.67 -22.24 0.46
CA LEU A 156 -11.07 -20.92 -0.08
C LEU A 156 -12.26 -21.04 -1.03
N ARG A 157 -12.24 -22.00 -1.98
CA ARG A 157 -13.36 -22.29 -2.89
C ARG A 157 -14.63 -22.67 -2.12
N SER A 158 -14.51 -23.55 -1.14
CA SER A 158 -15.63 -24.00 -0.29
C SER A 158 -16.23 -22.84 0.52
N PHE A 159 -15.39 -21.97 1.09
CA PHE A 159 -15.85 -20.76 1.78
C PHE A 159 -16.54 -19.79 0.81
N ALA A 160 -15.95 -19.55 -0.36
CA ALA A 160 -16.46 -18.64 -1.37
C ALA A 160 -17.86 -19.05 -1.86
N GLN A 161 -18.04 -20.31 -2.23
CA GLN A 161 -19.34 -20.89 -2.58
C GLN A 161 -20.37 -20.74 -1.45
N ALA A 162 -19.94 -20.84 -0.18
CA ALA A 162 -20.80 -20.62 0.99
C ALA A 162 -21.08 -19.14 1.32
N GLN A 163 -20.46 -18.17 0.62
CA GLN A 163 -20.79 -16.74 0.72
C GLN A 163 -21.48 -16.17 -0.53
N ASP A 164 -21.45 -16.87 -1.66
CA ASP A 164 -22.03 -16.41 -2.92
C ASP A 164 -23.52 -16.06 -2.79
N GLY A 165 -23.95 -15.00 -3.48
CA GLY A 165 -25.31 -14.47 -3.41
C GLY A 165 -25.71 -13.76 -2.10
N LYS A 166 -24.84 -13.71 -1.08
CA LYS A 166 -25.16 -13.00 0.19
C LYS A 166 -25.12 -11.49 0.04
N LYS A 167 -25.80 -10.79 0.95
CA LYS A 167 -25.88 -9.31 0.95
C LYS A 167 -24.61 -8.67 1.48
N TYR A 168 -24.25 -7.53 0.89
CA TYR A 168 -23.08 -6.73 1.25
C TYR A 168 -23.14 -6.12 2.66
N ASN A 169 -21.99 -5.88 3.28
CA ASN A 169 -21.90 -5.27 4.61
C ASN A 169 -21.86 -3.73 4.58
N THR A 170 -22.87 -3.10 3.97
CA THR A 170 -22.96 -1.63 3.87
C THR A 170 -22.91 -0.96 5.25
N ALA A 171 -23.51 -1.58 6.28
CA ALA A 171 -23.44 -1.10 7.66
C ALA A 171 -22.01 -1.16 8.24
N GLY A 172 -21.28 -2.25 7.98
CA GLY A 172 -19.87 -2.38 8.36
C GLY A 172 -19.01 -1.28 7.75
N ILE A 173 -19.21 -0.92 6.48
CA ILE A 173 -18.46 0.17 5.82
C ILE A 173 -18.81 1.54 6.41
N VAL A 174 -20.08 1.80 6.71
CA VAL A 174 -20.49 3.07 7.35
C VAL A 174 -19.83 3.25 8.73
N LEU A 175 -19.61 2.15 9.47
CA LEU A 175 -18.85 2.15 10.74
C LEU A 175 -17.32 2.16 10.51
N GLN A 176 -16.83 1.55 9.43
CA GLN A 176 -15.41 1.54 9.07
C GLN A 176 -14.93 2.90 8.54
N ALA A 177 -15.79 3.71 7.92
CA ALA A 177 -15.44 5.04 7.41
C ALA A 177 -14.85 5.99 8.48
N PRO A 178 -15.50 6.25 9.63
CA PRO A 178 -14.90 7.08 10.69
C PRO A 178 -13.64 6.44 11.29
N PHE A 179 -13.59 5.11 11.45
CA PHE A 179 -12.40 4.42 11.92
C PHE A 179 -11.22 4.60 10.95
N THR A 180 -11.44 4.48 9.64
CA THR A 180 -10.43 4.67 8.58
C THR A 180 -9.89 6.10 8.51
N LEU A 181 -10.72 7.10 8.83
CA LEU A 181 -10.27 8.49 8.92
C LEU A 181 -9.52 8.79 10.23
N GLN A 182 -9.85 8.12 11.33
CA GLN A 182 -9.30 8.40 12.66
C GLN A 182 -8.07 7.54 13.00
N ARG A 183 -7.90 6.36 12.40
CA ARG A 183 -6.71 5.48 12.58
C ARG A 183 -5.38 6.16 12.26
N ALA A 184 -5.37 7.22 11.46
CA ALA A 184 -4.18 8.03 11.19
C ALA A 184 -3.49 8.54 12.49
N TYR A 185 -4.25 8.78 13.57
CA TYR A 185 -3.70 9.13 14.88
C TYR A 185 -2.89 7.99 15.55
N CYS A 186 -3.18 6.73 15.21
CA CYS A 186 -2.39 5.56 15.63
C CYS A 186 -1.21 5.25 14.70
N GLU A 187 -1.22 5.79 13.47
CA GLU A 187 -0.23 5.54 12.42
C GLU A 187 0.80 6.67 12.29
N LEU A 188 0.91 7.54 13.31
CA LEU A 188 1.91 8.59 13.37
C LEU A 188 3.34 8.01 13.20
N PRO A 189 4.23 8.69 12.46
CA PRO A 189 5.59 8.22 12.26
C PRO A 189 6.35 8.12 13.58
N LEU A 190 7.30 7.17 13.65
CA LEU A 190 8.12 6.83 14.81
C LEU A 190 7.37 6.15 15.98
N VAL A 191 6.05 5.94 15.91
CA VAL A 191 5.32 5.14 16.91
C VAL A 191 5.72 3.66 16.82
N PRO A 192 6.15 3.00 17.92
CA PRO A 192 6.48 1.58 17.92
C PRO A 192 5.29 0.70 17.53
N GLY A 193 5.54 -0.37 16.76
CA GLY A 193 4.49 -1.25 16.23
C GLY A 193 3.49 -1.75 17.28
N VAL A 194 3.98 -2.20 18.44
CA VAL A 194 3.13 -2.68 19.55
C VAL A 194 2.21 -1.59 20.13
N VAL A 195 2.62 -0.32 20.09
CA VAL A 195 1.81 0.83 20.53
C VAL A 195 0.76 1.18 19.46
N ARG A 196 1.15 1.14 18.18
CA ARG A 196 0.24 1.27 17.03
C ARG A 196 -0.85 0.19 17.07
N ASP A 197 -0.47 -1.08 17.25
CA ASP A 197 -1.41 -2.21 17.38
C ASP A 197 -2.39 -2.01 18.53
N ALA A 198 -1.91 -1.61 19.72
CA ALA A 198 -2.75 -1.36 20.88
C ALA A 198 -3.75 -0.21 20.64
N CYS A 199 -3.29 0.89 20.04
CA CYS A 199 -4.09 2.05 19.68
C CYS A 199 -5.20 1.68 18.67
N LEU A 200 -4.84 0.99 17.57
CA LEU A 200 -5.78 0.54 16.54
C LEU A 200 -6.85 -0.40 17.12
N ARG A 201 -6.44 -1.40 17.92
CA ARG A 201 -7.37 -2.33 18.59
C ARG A 201 -8.31 -1.60 19.56
N GLY A 202 -7.81 -0.62 20.31
CA GLY A 202 -8.59 0.18 21.24
C GLY A 202 -9.68 0.99 20.54
N MET A 203 -9.34 1.74 19.49
CA MET A 203 -10.34 2.52 18.74
C MET A 203 -11.34 1.62 18.00
N ALA A 204 -10.89 0.49 17.45
CA ALA A 204 -11.77 -0.47 16.80
C ALA A 204 -12.80 -1.08 17.74
N ALA A 205 -12.40 -1.43 18.98
CA ALA A 205 -13.32 -1.95 19.99
C ALA A 205 -14.43 -0.95 20.34
N ILE A 206 -14.15 0.36 20.28
CA ILE A 206 -15.10 1.45 20.54
C ILE A 206 -16.01 1.72 19.33
N GLN A 207 -15.45 1.76 18.11
CA GLN A 207 -16.15 2.26 16.92
C GLN A 207 -16.79 1.18 16.04
N LEU A 208 -16.20 -0.01 15.99
CA LEU A 208 -16.66 -1.14 15.18
C LEU A 208 -17.39 -2.21 16.02
N GLY A 209 -17.10 -2.23 17.33
CA GLY A 209 -17.66 -3.18 18.29
C GLY A 209 -17.26 -4.64 18.02
N ALA A 210 -17.84 -5.56 18.78
CA ALA A 210 -17.64 -7.00 18.63
C ALA A 210 -18.54 -7.63 17.54
N ALA A 211 -18.98 -6.83 16.55
CA ALA A 211 -20.05 -7.17 15.61
C ALA A 211 -19.63 -8.20 14.54
N ARG A 212 -19.69 -9.50 14.90
CA ARG A 212 -19.65 -10.59 13.91
C ARG A 212 -20.94 -10.55 13.07
N ASN A 213 -20.79 -10.31 11.77
CA ASN A 213 -21.86 -10.30 10.78
C ASN A 213 -21.55 -11.32 9.69
N ASP A 214 -22.56 -11.94 9.08
CA ASP A 214 -22.39 -12.90 7.96
C ASP A 214 -22.19 -12.20 6.62
N ARG A 215 -22.34 -10.88 6.62
CA ARG A 215 -22.08 -9.98 5.49
C ARG A 215 -20.65 -9.49 5.54
N PHE A 216 -20.01 -9.43 4.38
CA PHE A 216 -18.64 -8.93 4.23
C PHE A 216 -18.59 -7.67 3.35
N PHE A 217 -17.56 -6.85 3.57
CA PHE A 217 -17.04 -5.91 2.58
C PHE A 217 -15.78 -6.51 1.90
N CYS A 218 -15.30 -5.90 0.83
CA CYS A 218 -14.25 -6.45 -0.06
C CYS A 218 -13.04 -7.06 0.66
N SER A 219 -12.30 -6.27 1.44
CA SER A 219 -11.14 -6.74 2.22
C SER A 219 -11.53 -7.64 3.41
N GLN A 220 -12.74 -7.51 3.94
CA GLN A 220 -13.26 -8.41 4.98
C GLN A 220 -13.46 -9.83 4.43
N LEU A 221 -14.01 -9.96 3.22
CA LEU A 221 -14.24 -11.23 2.53
C LEU A 221 -12.92 -11.99 2.33
N VAL A 222 -11.89 -11.31 1.81
CA VAL A 222 -10.56 -11.90 1.60
C VAL A 222 -9.97 -12.44 2.90
N LEU A 223 -10.04 -11.66 3.99
CA LEU A 223 -9.50 -12.09 5.28
C LEU A 223 -10.26 -13.25 5.92
N GLU A 224 -11.59 -13.25 5.86
CA GLU A 224 -12.39 -14.35 6.43
C GLU A 224 -12.29 -15.63 5.57
N ALA A 225 -12.09 -15.51 4.24
CA ALA A 225 -11.74 -16.65 3.39
C ALA A 225 -10.40 -17.26 3.80
N TYR A 226 -9.33 -16.45 3.90
CA TYR A 226 -8.02 -16.91 4.35
C TYR A 226 -8.04 -17.48 5.80
N ARG A 227 -8.96 -17.02 6.66
CA ARG A 227 -9.23 -17.64 7.98
C ARG A 227 -9.92 -19.00 7.87
N ALA A 228 -10.94 -19.14 7.03
CA ALA A 228 -11.61 -20.42 6.79
C ALA A 228 -10.64 -21.48 6.22
N ALA A 229 -9.72 -21.05 5.34
CA ALA A 229 -8.63 -21.86 4.82
C ALA A 229 -7.47 -22.12 5.80
N ARG A 230 -7.60 -21.69 7.07
CA ARG A 230 -6.59 -21.83 8.15
C ARG A 230 -5.23 -21.18 7.85
N LEU A 231 -5.19 -20.22 6.92
CA LEU A 231 -4.00 -19.51 6.46
C LEU A 231 -4.09 -17.98 6.76
N PRO A 232 -4.43 -17.54 7.99
CA PRO A 232 -4.79 -16.14 8.24
C PRO A 232 -3.64 -15.16 8.02
N LEU A 233 -3.83 -14.21 7.10
CA LEU A 233 -2.86 -13.15 6.78
C LEU A 233 -2.48 -12.29 8.01
N THR A 234 -3.42 -12.08 8.91
CA THR A 234 -3.26 -11.26 10.13
C THR A 234 -4.18 -11.76 11.25
N ASP A 235 -3.81 -11.49 12.51
CA ASP A 235 -4.67 -11.65 13.69
C ASP A 235 -5.51 -10.39 13.99
N ALA A 236 -5.35 -9.30 13.23
CA ALA A 236 -6.20 -8.12 13.32
C ALA A 236 -7.63 -8.42 12.82
N SER A 237 -8.65 -7.99 13.56
CA SER A 237 -10.07 -8.12 13.15
C SER A 237 -10.27 -7.61 11.72
N ALA A 238 -10.94 -8.39 10.87
CA ALA A 238 -11.14 -8.03 9.46
C ALA A 238 -11.93 -6.72 9.29
N LEU A 239 -12.72 -6.32 10.30
CA LEU A 239 -13.43 -5.04 10.33
C LEU A 239 -12.49 -3.81 10.31
N MET A 240 -11.23 -3.97 10.76
CA MET A 240 -10.24 -2.88 10.79
C MET A 240 -9.46 -2.71 9.47
N VAL A 241 -9.44 -3.73 8.62
CA VAL A 241 -8.48 -3.84 7.51
C VAL A 241 -9.15 -3.40 6.21
N SER A 242 -8.55 -2.43 5.53
CA SER A 242 -8.99 -1.91 4.23
C SER A 242 -8.25 -2.60 3.06
N PRO A 243 -8.66 -2.39 1.80
CA PRO A 243 -7.87 -2.84 0.64
C PRO A 243 -6.47 -2.22 0.59
N ALA A 244 -6.30 -1.00 1.11
CA ALA A 244 -4.99 -0.35 1.22
C ALA A 244 -4.07 -1.09 2.20
N ASP A 245 -4.60 -1.58 3.32
CA ASP A 245 -3.81 -2.38 4.27
C ASP A 245 -3.32 -3.68 3.64
N LEU A 246 -4.15 -4.34 2.82
CA LEU A 246 -3.77 -5.55 2.08
C LEU A 246 -2.61 -5.28 1.11
N LEU A 247 -2.63 -4.14 0.40
CA LEU A 247 -1.51 -3.70 -0.44
C LEU A 247 -0.22 -3.51 0.39
N HIS A 248 -0.34 -2.98 1.60
CA HIS A 248 0.78 -2.81 2.54
C HIS A 248 1.23 -4.10 3.24
N MET A 249 0.60 -5.27 2.99
CA MET A 249 1.10 -6.58 3.43
C MET A 249 2.14 -7.19 2.47
N ARG A 250 2.48 -6.53 1.37
CA ARG A 250 3.45 -7.02 0.37
C ARG A 250 4.90 -6.99 0.87
N GLU A 251 5.73 -7.81 0.25
CA GLU A 251 7.19 -7.79 0.42
C GLU A 251 7.78 -6.39 0.13
N GLY A 252 8.72 -5.95 0.96
CA GLY A 252 9.37 -4.64 0.82
C GLY A 252 8.53 -3.42 1.24
N ASP A 253 7.39 -3.60 1.92
CA ASP A 253 6.59 -2.48 2.46
C ASP A 253 6.26 -2.64 3.96
N VAL A 254 5.77 -1.56 4.58
CA VAL A 254 5.44 -1.47 6.00
C VAL A 254 3.93 -1.67 6.23
N PRO A 255 3.49 -2.82 6.76
CA PRO A 255 2.10 -3.05 7.08
C PRO A 255 1.66 -2.24 8.32
N SER A 256 0.44 -1.71 8.26
CA SER A 256 -0.17 -0.96 9.35
C SER A 256 -0.47 -1.82 10.59
N VAL A 257 -0.85 -3.08 10.38
CA VAL A 257 -1.13 -4.10 11.41
C VAL A 257 -0.09 -5.23 11.37
N GLN A 258 0.02 -6.04 12.44
CA GLN A 258 0.82 -7.27 12.38
C GLN A 258 0.32 -8.22 11.28
N ILE A 259 1.22 -8.72 10.45
CA ILE A 259 0.96 -9.76 9.43
C ILE A 259 1.72 -11.03 9.79
N LYS A 260 1.23 -12.19 9.38
CA LYS A 260 1.91 -13.48 9.62
C LYS A 260 2.96 -13.80 8.57
N GLN A 261 2.77 -13.27 7.37
CA GLN A 261 3.59 -13.54 6.19
C GLN A 261 3.44 -12.35 5.23
N ALA A 262 4.54 -11.93 4.60
CA ALA A 262 4.51 -10.96 3.52
C ALA A 262 3.95 -11.59 2.23
N LEU A 263 3.10 -10.85 1.52
CA LEU A 263 2.55 -11.25 0.23
C LEU A 263 3.58 -11.01 -0.89
N GLN A 264 3.69 -11.97 -1.81
CA GLN A 264 4.53 -11.86 -2.99
C GLN A 264 3.79 -11.13 -4.12
N TYR A 265 4.49 -10.27 -4.86
CA TYR A 265 3.94 -9.63 -6.05
C TYR A 265 3.87 -10.63 -7.21
N VAL A 266 2.71 -10.74 -7.87
CA VAL A 266 2.53 -11.60 -9.06
C VAL A 266 2.59 -10.77 -10.35
N GLY A 267 1.89 -9.64 -10.40
CA GLY A 267 1.83 -8.80 -11.59
C GLY A 267 0.58 -7.92 -11.69
N HIS A 268 0.50 -7.16 -12.77
CA HIS A 268 -0.68 -6.41 -13.20
C HIS A 268 -1.47 -7.15 -14.28
N LEU A 269 -2.73 -7.47 -13.98
CA LEU A 269 -3.70 -7.94 -14.97
C LEU A 269 -4.22 -6.81 -15.87
N LYS A 270 -4.14 -5.56 -15.38
CA LYS A 270 -4.52 -4.34 -16.09
C LYS A 270 -3.75 -3.17 -15.52
N GLY A 271 -2.87 -2.57 -16.33
CA GLY A 271 -2.10 -1.39 -15.94
C GLY A 271 -3.00 -0.17 -15.79
N GLY A 272 -2.68 0.70 -14.83
CA GLY A 272 -3.18 2.08 -14.83
C GLY A 272 -2.42 2.89 -15.88
N GLU A 273 -3.11 3.83 -16.52
CA GLU A 273 -2.68 4.50 -17.77
C GLU A 273 -1.32 5.22 -17.67
N ARG A 274 -0.25 4.48 -18.00
CA ARG A 274 1.11 4.92 -18.40
C ARG A 274 1.80 3.87 -19.29
N ASP A 275 1.08 3.37 -20.29
CA ASP A 275 1.74 3.09 -21.57
C ASP A 275 1.80 4.43 -22.34
N THR A 276 2.88 4.62 -23.11
CA THR A 276 3.44 5.92 -23.56
C THR A 276 4.07 6.76 -22.41
N ASP A 277 5.26 7.35 -22.51
CA ASP A 277 6.27 7.38 -23.60
C ASP A 277 7.68 7.05 -23.06
N VAL A 278 8.29 5.95 -23.53
CA VAL A 278 9.75 5.69 -23.43
C VAL A 278 10.27 4.98 -24.69
N ALA A 279 9.45 4.15 -25.35
CA ALA A 279 9.82 3.37 -26.54
C ALA A 279 9.91 4.18 -27.86
N ALA A 280 10.35 5.45 -27.80
CA ALA A 280 10.39 6.37 -28.95
C ALA A 280 11.68 7.23 -29.03
N ALA A 281 12.79 6.77 -28.44
CA ALA A 281 14.10 7.42 -28.51
C ALA A 281 15.15 6.56 -29.25
N GLY A 282 14.78 6.06 -30.44
CA GLY A 282 15.70 5.34 -31.32
C GLY A 282 16.84 6.25 -31.81
N GLN A 283 18.09 5.80 -31.69
CA GLN A 283 19.26 6.57 -32.09
C GLN A 283 19.37 6.68 -33.62
N PRO A 284 19.55 7.89 -34.19
CA PRO A 284 19.98 8.04 -35.58
C PRO A 284 21.51 7.90 -35.69
N ALA A 285 21.95 6.97 -36.53
CA ALA A 285 23.30 6.83 -37.05
C ALA A 285 23.24 6.00 -38.36
N PRO A 286 24.18 6.14 -39.30
CA PRO A 286 25.34 7.05 -39.30
C PRO A 286 25.02 8.50 -39.68
#